data_AF-A0A2W6NHX4-F1
#
_entry.id   AF-A0A2W6NHX4-F1
#
_cell.length_a   1.000
_cell.length_b   1.000
_cell.length_c   1.000
_cell.angle_alpha   90.00
_cell.angle_beta   90.00
_cell.angle_gamma   90.00
#
_symmetry.space_group_name_H-M   'P 1'
#
loop_
_entity.id
_entity.type
_entity.pdbx_description
1 polymer ?
#
loop_
_entity_poly.entity_id
_entity_poly.type
_entity_poly.pdbx_seq_one_letter_code
_entity_poly.pdbx_strand_id
1 'polypeptide(L)'
;MNTEQTKSLIDAISMEEYVQKGKLSQCLPADAQITLEQAKAQADEVWIVEKEKLEVVSFDYDGYTVNLTFQTDGSYLFDSMDVWTQVGNSVGLAIEMDLESEPDSGSGTSKLAALETVERIQRFAANVGMELEWFEMGDERVCLLPSAVTLHYLKQQNRWKLVKIAGAHRSVEEVRSSLSSIADAMN
;
A
#
# COMPACT_ATOMS: atom_id res chain seq x y z
N MET A 1 -25.21 -10.09 -8.93
CA MET A 1 -24.31 -9.10 -8.29
C MET A 1 -23.87 -8.16 -9.40
N ASN A 2 -24.13 -6.85 -9.27
CA ASN A 2 -23.91 -5.89 -10.36
C ASN A 2 -22.43 -5.71 -10.64
N THR A 3 -22.05 -5.85 -11.91
CA THR A 3 -20.69 -5.78 -12.44
C THR A 3 -20.09 -4.36 -12.41
N GLU A 4 -20.72 -3.39 -11.74
CA GLU A 4 -20.29 -1.98 -11.64
C GLU A 4 -19.61 -1.63 -10.30
N GLN A 5 -19.29 -2.62 -9.44
CA GLN A 5 -18.90 -2.34 -8.06
C GLN A 5 -17.40 -2.48 -7.75
N THR A 6 -16.61 -3.27 -8.48
CA THR A 6 -15.22 -3.61 -8.10
C THR A 6 -14.33 -2.40 -7.84
N LYS A 7 -14.21 -1.45 -8.78
CA LYS A 7 -13.32 -0.29 -8.63
C LYS A 7 -13.78 0.61 -7.47
N SER A 8 -15.09 0.84 -7.33
CA SER A 8 -15.64 1.61 -6.21
C SER A 8 -15.55 0.91 -4.85
N LEU A 9 -15.64 -0.42 -4.81
CA LEU A 9 -15.45 -1.22 -3.59
C LEU A 9 -14.01 -1.12 -3.10
N ILE A 10 -13.04 -1.22 -4.02
CA ILE A 10 -11.63 -1.03 -3.69
C ILE A 10 -11.39 0.41 -3.23
N ASP A 11 -11.98 1.40 -3.91
CA ASP A 11 -11.87 2.81 -3.52
C ASP A 11 -12.47 3.10 -2.13
N ALA A 12 -13.46 2.34 -1.67
CA ALA A 12 -14.05 2.55 -0.35
C ALA A 12 -13.13 2.08 0.80
N ILE A 13 -12.11 1.27 0.53
CA ILE A 13 -11.20 0.74 1.55
C ILE A 13 -10.21 1.83 1.95
N SER A 14 -10.10 2.08 3.26
CA SER A 14 -9.06 2.96 3.79
C SER A 14 -7.71 2.24 3.82
N MET A 15 -6.63 2.99 3.63
CA MET A 15 -5.29 2.41 3.64
C MET A 15 -4.91 1.90 5.04
N GLU A 16 -5.39 2.58 6.08
CA GLU A 16 -5.23 2.19 7.48
C GLU A 16 -5.92 0.86 7.79
N GLU A 17 -7.09 0.61 7.22
CA GLU A 17 -7.76 -0.68 7.33
C GLU A 17 -6.95 -1.76 6.59
N TYR A 18 -6.53 -1.46 5.37
CA TYR A 18 -5.77 -2.41 4.56
C TYR A 18 -4.48 -2.88 5.24
N VAL A 19 -3.68 -1.96 5.78
CA VAL A 19 -2.43 -2.31 6.48
C VAL A 19 -2.68 -3.12 7.74
N GLN A 20 -3.81 -2.93 8.42
CA GLN A 20 -4.19 -3.73 9.60
C GLN A 20 -4.70 -5.12 9.22
N LYS A 21 -5.48 -5.22 8.14
CA LYS A 21 -6.11 -6.47 7.73
C LYS A 21 -5.14 -7.40 7.02
N GLY A 22 -4.31 -6.87 6.13
CA GLY A 22 -3.24 -7.60 5.45
C GLY A 22 -3.45 -7.78 3.95
N LYS A 23 -4.69 -7.94 3.51
CA LYS A 23 -5.09 -8.16 2.11
C LYS A 23 -6.37 -7.42 1.79
N LEU A 24 -6.56 -7.05 0.52
CA LEU A 24 -7.81 -6.42 0.08
C LEU A 24 -9.02 -7.32 0.32
N SER A 25 -8.89 -8.64 0.06
CA SER A 25 -9.98 -9.59 0.30
C SER A 25 -10.46 -9.67 1.75
N GLN A 26 -9.64 -9.26 2.71
CA GLN A 26 -9.99 -9.21 4.14
C GLN A 26 -10.62 -7.88 4.57
N CYS A 27 -10.57 -6.87 3.70
CA CYS A 27 -11.23 -5.56 3.88
C CYS A 27 -12.62 -5.54 3.23
N LEU A 28 -12.91 -6.49 2.34
CA LEU A 28 -14.19 -6.61 1.69
C LEU A 28 -15.24 -7.26 2.60
N PRO A 29 -16.55 -6.98 2.39
CA PRO A 29 -17.63 -7.72 3.01
C PRO A 29 -17.50 -9.24 2.80
N ALA A 30 -17.96 -10.04 3.76
CA ALA A 30 -17.77 -11.50 3.75
C ALA A 30 -18.37 -12.23 2.52
N ASP A 31 -19.37 -11.63 1.89
CA ASP A 31 -20.04 -12.09 0.68
C ASP A 31 -19.48 -11.46 -0.62
N ALA A 32 -18.55 -10.50 -0.50
CA ALA A 32 -17.89 -9.87 -1.62
C ALA A 32 -16.59 -10.62 -1.96
N GLN A 33 -16.58 -11.23 -3.15
CA GLN A 33 -15.35 -11.74 -3.78
C GLN A 33 -15.16 -11.02 -5.11
N ILE A 34 -13.92 -10.61 -5.36
CA ILE A 34 -13.52 -10.04 -6.65
C ILE A 34 -12.91 -11.19 -7.46
N THR A 35 -13.64 -11.65 -8.48
CA THR A 35 -13.08 -12.62 -9.43
C THR A 35 -12.20 -11.93 -10.46
N LEU A 36 -11.31 -12.69 -11.10
CA LEU A 36 -10.47 -12.17 -12.19
C LEU A 36 -11.32 -11.52 -13.30
N GLU A 37 -12.41 -12.17 -13.71
CA GLU A 37 -13.32 -11.67 -14.75
C GLU A 37 -13.98 -10.34 -14.34
N GLN A 38 -14.42 -10.22 -13.09
CA GLN A 38 -15.00 -8.99 -12.56
C GLN A 38 -13.97 -7.88 -12.44
N ALA A 39 -12.72 -8.22 -12.07
CA ALA A 39 -11.64 -7.25 -11.99
C ALA A 39 -11.31 -6.69 -13.37
N LYS A 40 -11.08 -7.56 -14.37
CA LYS A 40 -10.75 -7.17 -15.75
C LYS A 40 -11.80 -6.30 -16.40
N ALA A 41 -13.08 -6.52 -16.08
CA ALA A 41 -14.18 -5.75 -16.66
C ALA A 41 -14.13 -4.25 -16.33
N GLN A 42 -13.41 -3.86 -15.27
CA GLN A 42 -13.31 -2.47 -14.80
C GLN A 42 -11.87 -1.98 -14.66
N ALA A 43 -10.90 -2.76 -15.13
CA ALA A 43 -9.49 -2.44 -14.98
C ALA A 43 -9.08 -1.29 -15.91
N ASP A 44 -8.16 -0.46 -15.44
CA ASP A 44 -7.50 0.51 -16.30
C ASP A 44 -6.41 -0.18 -17.14
N GLU A 45 -5.73 -1.16 -16.56
CA GLU A 45 -4.70 -1.97 -17.24
C GLU A 45 -4.77 -3.45 -16.83
N VAL A 46 -4.38 -4.32 -17.77
CA VAL A 46 -4.23 -5.76 -17.55
C VAL A 46 -2.96 -6.22 -18.23
N TRP A 47 -2.09 -6.92 -17.51
CA TRP A 47 -0.89 -7.54 -18.08
C TRP A 47 -0.73 -9.00 -17.65
N ILE A 48 -0.13 -9.78 -18.55
CA ILE A 48 0.12 -11.20 -18.35
C ILE A 48 1.62 -11.40 -18.24
N VAL A 49 2.04 -12.08 -17.19
CA VAL A 49 3.41 -12.55 -17.03
C VAL A 49 3.46 -14.02 -17.40
N GLU A 50 3.59 -14.28 -18.71
CA GLU A 50 3.50 -15.60 -19.34
C GLU A 50 4.34 -16.68 -18.64
N LYS A 51 5.57 -16.33 -18.27
CA LYS A 51 6.53 -17.27 -17.64
C LYS A 51 6.05 -17.75 -16.27
N GLU A 52 5.43 -16.87 -15.49
CA GLU A 52 4.93 -17.19 -14.15
C GLU A 52 3.44 -17.56 -14.15
N LYS A 53 2.79 -17.53 -15.32
CA LYS A 53 1.34 -17.74 -15.46
C LYS A 53 0.55 -16.83 -14.53
N LEU A 54 0.96 -15.57 -14.46
CA LEU A 54 0.29 -14.55 -13.67
C LEU A 54 -0.47 -13.61 -14.58
N GLU A 55 -1.59 -13.13 -14.08
CA GLU A 55 -2.33 -12.03 -14.66
C GLU A 55 -2.50 -10.96 -13.58
N VAL A 56 -2.09 -9.74 -13.90
CA VAL A 56 -2.20 -8.61 -12.99
C VAL A 56 -3.19 -7.62 -13.56
N VAL A 57 -4.11 -7.20 -12.70
CA VAL A 57 -5.21 -6.30 -13.02
C VAL A 57 -5.07 -5.05 -12.18
N SER A 58 -5.07 -3.89 -12.83
CA SER A 58 -4.73 -2.63 -12.20
C SER A 58 -5.84 -1.61 -12.26
N PHE A 59 -5.99 -0.91 -11.15
CA PHE A 59 -6.98 0.13 -10.94
C PHE A 59 -6.29 1.41 -10.51
N ASP A 60 -6.39 2.43 -11.35
CA ASP A 60 -5.79 3.73 -11.12
C ASP A 60 -6.75 4.64 -10.35
N TYR A 61 -6.20 5.27 -9.33
CA TYR A 61 -6.82 6.28 -8.49
C TYR A 61 -5.93 7.53 -8.43
N ASP A 62 -6.46 8.60 -7.84
CA ASP A 62 -5.66 9.81 -7.67
C ASP A 62 -4.52 9.56 -6.66
N GLY A 63 -3.29 9.52 -7.19
CA GLY A 63 -2.05 9.36 -6.41
C GLY A 63 -1.62 7.92 -6.12
N TYR A 64 -2.35 6.89 -6.59
CA TYR A 64 -1.95 5.49 -6.43
C TYR A 64 -2.65 4.54 -7.43
N THR A 65 -2.01 3.40 -7.71
CA THR A 65 -2.59 2.25 -8.43
C THR A 65 -2.73 1.10 -7.47
N VAL A 66 -3.87 0.41 -7.51
CA VAL A 66 -4.04 -0.90 -6.87
C VAL A 66 -3.84 -1.98 -7.93
N ASN A 67 -2.95 -2.92 -7.64
CA ASN A 67 -2.67 -4.08 -8.47
C ASN A 67 -3.21 -5.33 -7.78
N LEU A 68 -4.05 -6.10 -8.48
CA LEU A 68 -4.50 -7.42 -8.04
C LEU A 68 -3.78 -8.47 -8.89
N THR A 69 -3.08 -9.41 -8.25
CA THR A 69 -2.37 -10.48 -8.95
C THR A 69 -3.11 -11.81 -8.80
N PHE A 70 -3.42 -12.41 -9.95
CA PHE A 70 -4.07 -13.70 -10.08
C PHE A 70 -3.15 -14.69 -10.79
N GLN A 71 -3.35 -15.99 -10.57
CA GLN A 71 -2.92 -17.00 -11.55
C GLN A 71 -3.82 -16.92 -12.79
N THR A 72 -3.32 -17.35 -13.94
CA THR A 72 -4.11 -17.42 -15.19
C THR A 72 -5.32 -18.34 -15.12
N ASP A 73 -5.43 -19.19 -14.08
CA ASP A 73 -6.62 -19.99 -13.80
C ASP A 73 -7.73 -19.23 -13.04
N GLY A 74 -7.49 -17.96 -12.69
CA GLY A 74 -8.40 -17.10 -11.96
C GLY A 74 -8.19 -17.06 -10.44
N SER A 75 -7.23 -17.82 -9.90
CA SER A 75 -6.95 -17.84 -8.46
C SER A 75 -6.28 -16.56 -7.99
N TYR A 76 -6.88 -15.88 -7.00
CA TYR A 76 -6.28 -14.70 -6.36
C TYR A 76 -5.03 -15.08 -5.55
N LEU A 77 -3.93 -14.33 -5.71
CA LEU A 77 -2.69 -14.56 -4.99
C LEU A 77 -2.40 -13.49 -3.93
N PHE A 78 -2.22 -12.26 -4.38
CA PHE A 78 -1.88 -11.12 -3.54
C PHE A 78 -2.19 -9.82 -4.28
N ASP A 79 -2.06 -8.71 -3.56
CA ASP A 79 -2.33 -7.38 -4.04
C ASP A 79 -1.27 -6.41 -3.53
N SER A 80 -1.12 -5.27 -4.22
CA SER A 80 -0.23 -4.20 -3.82
C SER A 80 -0.70 -2.86 -4.33
N MET A 81 -0.28 -1.80 -3.67
CA MET A 81 -0.53 -0.43 -4.05
C MET A 81 0.77 0.27 -4.37
N ASP A 82 0.89 0.80 -5.58
CA ASP A 82 2.00 1.67 -5.96
C ASP A 82 1.56 3.12 -5.78
N VAL A 83 2.32 3.89 -5.03
CA VAL A 83 1.96 5.23 -4.57
C VAL A 83 2.88 6.24 -5.24
N TRP A 84 2.28 7.18 -5.97
CA TRP A 84 2.97 8.38 -6.42
C TRP A 84 2.23 9.57 -5.80
N THR A 85 2.74 10.06 -4.68
CA THR A 85 2.24 11.33 -4.15
C THR A 85 2.36 12.40 -5.22
N GLN A 86 1.25 12.93 -5.73
CA GLN A 86 1.28 14.30 -6.23
C GLN A 86 1.75 15.13 -5.04
N VAL A 87 2.95 15.70 -5.14
CA VAL A 87 3.39 16.73 -4.22
C VAL A 87 2.25 17.72 -4.19
N GLY A 88 1.55 17.82 -3.06
CA GLY A 88 0.50 18.82 -2.89
C GLY A 88 1.10 20.15 -3.30
N ASN A 89 0.65 20.66 -4.43
CA ASN A 89 1.04 21.97 -4.91
C ASN A 89 0.25 23.00 -4.09
N SER A 90 0.42 22.96 -2.76
CA SER A 90 0.14 24.10 -1.93
C SER A 90 1.22 25.12 -2.27
N VAL A 91 0.92 25.94 -3.28
CA VAL A 91 1.53 27.25 -3.47
C VAL A 91 1.29 28.03 -2.18
N GLY A 92 2.21 27.90 -1.24
CA GLY A 92 2.21 28.53 0.05
C GLY A 92 3.64 28.46 0.57
N LEU A 93 4.32 29.59 0.47
CA LEU A 93 5.72 29.84 0.80
C LEU A 93 6.35 28.85 1.79
N ALA A 94 7.54 28.38 1.42
CA ALA A 94 8.54 27.92 2.37
C ALA A 94 8.72 28.96 3.48
N ILE A 95 8.19 28.67 4.66
CA ILE A 95 8.68 29.22 5.91
C ILE A 95 9.01 28.00 6.77
N GLU A 96 10.30 27.82 7.02
CA GLU A 96 10.80 26.92 8.06
C GLU A 96 10.24 27.40 9.40
N MET A 97 9.18 26.77 9.91
CA MET A 97 8.75 26.95 11.30
C MET A 97 8.16 25.66 11.87
N ASP A 98 8.85 25.18 12.90
CA ASP A 98 8.44 24.40 14.07
C ASP A 98 7.44 23.22 13.95
N LEU A 99 7.94 22.09 14.44
CA LEU A 99 7.18 20.99 15.04
C LEU A 99 6.11 21.54 15.99
N GLU A 100 4.90 20.97 15.97
CA GLU A 100 3.70 21.29 16.80
C GLU A 100 2.56 22.05 16.11
N SER A 101 2.28 21.77 14.83
CA SER A 101 0.97 22.12 14.24
C SER A 101 0.21 20.86 13.85
N GLU A 102 -0.87 20.58 14.60
CA GLU A 102 -1.92 19.62 14.20
C GLU A 102 -2.39 19.92 12.77
N PRO A 103 -2.71 18.91 11.94
CA PRO A 103 -3.14 19.16 10.58
C PRO A 103 -4.50 19.87 10.58
N ASP A 104 -4.47 21.07 10.00
CA ASP A 104 -5.61 21.93 9.69
C ASP A 104 -6.72 21.15 8.97
N SER A 105 -7.95 21.34 9.42
CA SER A 105 -9.18 20.68 8.95
C SER A 105 -9.65 21.25 7.60
N GLY A 106 -8.80 21.11 6.58
CA GLY A 106 -9.13 21.36 5.18
C GLY A 106 -9.64 20.09 4.51
N SER A 107 -10.87 20.14 4.02
CA SER A 107 -11.59 19.10 3.28
C SER A 107 -10.72 18.37 2.23
N GLY A 108 -10.22 17.19 2.59
CA GLY A 108 -9.46 16.30 1.73
C GLY A 108 -8.36 15.59 2.53
N THR A 109 -8.71 14.79 3.54
CA THR A 109 -7.74 13.89 4.17
C THR A 109 -7.22 12.95 3.10
N SER A 110 -5.98 13.17 2.63
CA SER A 110 -5.29 12.23 1.76
C SER A 110 -5.45 10.83 2.34
N LYS A 111 -5.92 9.86 1.54
CA LYS A 111 -6.09 8.46 1.97
C LYS A 111 -4.81 7.82 2.51
N LEU A 112 -3.68 8.49 2.29
CA LEU A 112 -2.35 8.06 2.69
C LEU A 112 -1.83 8.84 3.91
N ALA A 113 -2.61 9.77 4.48
CA ALA A 113 -2.13 10.74 5.44
C ALA A 113 -1.49 10.10 6.68
N ALA A 114 -1.94 8.94 7.15
CA ALA A 114 -1.30 8.24 8.28
C ALA A 114 -0.02 7.47 7.88
N LEU A 115 0.14 7.16 6.60
CA LEU A 115 1.19 6.25 6.10
C LEU A 115 2.28 6.96 5.28
N GLU A 116 2.05 8.22 4.90
CA GLU A 116 2.85 8.96 3.92
C GLU A 116 4.35 9.04 4.25
N THR A 117 4.69 9.13 5.55
CA THR A 117 6.07 9.22 6.04
C THR A 117 6.30 8.26 7.20
N VAL A 118 7.57 7.96 7.48
CA VAL A 118 8.00 7.11 8.60
C VAL A 118 7.48 7.62 9.95
N GLU A 119 7.53 8.92 10.19
CA GLU A 119 7.07 9.52 11.45
C GLU A 119 5.55 9.37 11.63
N ARG A 120 4.81 9.41 10.52
CA ARG A 120 3.35 9.28 10.55
C ARG A 120 2.91 7.85 10.81
N ILE A 121 3.52 6.86 10.16
CA ILE A 121 3.21 5.44 10.45
C ILE A 121 3.62 5.08 11.88
N GLN A 122 4.73 5.61 12.39
CA GLN A 122 5.12 5.40 13.79
C GLN A 122 4.06 5.92 14.77
N ARG A 123 3.53 7.12 14.53
CA ARG A 123 2.44 7.68 15.34
C ARG A 123 1.16 6.85 15.24
N PHE A 124 0.77 6.46 14.03
CA PHE A 124 -0.38 5.59 13.81
C PHE A 124 -0.22 4.27 14.57
N ALA A 125 0.92 3.60 14.43
CA ALA A 125 1.20 2.32 15.05
C ALA A 125 1.17 2.41 16.58
N ALA A 126 1.76 3.47 17.16
CA ALA A 126 1.68 3.72 18.60
C ALA A 126 0.23 3.88 19.09
N ASN A 127 -0.63 4.57 18.31
CA ASN A 127 -2.03 4.79 18.66
C ASN A 127 -2.87 3.50 18.63
N VAL A 128 -2.53 2.56 17.75
CA VAL A 128 -3.25 1.27 17.61
C VAL A 128 -2.55 0.09 18.30
N GLY A 129 -1.45 0.35 19.02
CA GLY A 129 -0.68 -0.69 19.73
C GLY A 129 0.03 -1.68 18.81
N MET A 130 0.43 -1.24 17.62
CA MET A 130 1.09 -2.05 16.61
C MET A 130 2.62 -1.92 16.72
N GLU A 131 3.31 -3.05 16.80
CA GLU A 131 4.78 -3.09 16.74
C GLU A 131 5.24 -3.04 15.29
N LEU A 132 6.19 -2.14 15.01
CA LEU A 132 6.77 -1.95 13.68
C LEU A 132 8.17 -2.55 13.61
N GLU A 133 8.42 -3.39 12.62
CA GLU A 133 9.74 -3.96 12.34
C GLU A 133 10.33 -3.28 11.09
N TRP A 134 11.56 -2.77 11.19
CA TRP A 134 12.17 -1.94 10.14
C TRP A 134 13.41 -2.59 9.55
N PHE A 135 13.55 -2.46 8.24
CA PHE A 135 14.69 -2.92 7.46
C PHE A 135 15.24 -1.76 6.61
N GLU A 136 16.55 -1.56 6.64
CA GLU A 136 17.24 -0.55 5.83
C GLU A 136 17.93 -1.22 4.63
N MET A 137 17.68 -0.68 3.44
CA MET A 137 18.05 -1.26 2.14
C MET A 137 18.59 -0.15 1.22
N GLY A 138 19.67 0.51 1.64
CA GLY A 138 20.26 1.64 0.91
C GLY A 138 19.35 2.87 0.90
N ASP A 139 18.81 3.23 -0.27
CA ASP A 139 17.88 4.36 -0.44
C ASP A 139 16.41 3.98 -0.19
N GLU A 140 16.16 2.74 0.22
CA GLU A 140 14.86 2.21 0.61
C GLU A 140 14.84 1.83 2.09
N ARG A 141 13.70 2.09 2.74
CA ARG A 141 13.39 1.62 4.07
C ARG A 141 12.07 0.88 4.04
N VAL A 142 12.07 -0.35 4.52
CA VAL A 142 10.89 -1.22 4.51
C VAL A 142 10.39 -1.43 5.93
N CYS A 143 9.10 -1.22 6.17
CA CYS A 143 8.42 -1.59 7.40
C CYS A 143 7.68 -2.90 7.19
N LEU A 144 7.92 -3.90 8.02
CA LEU A 144 7.10 -5.10 8.13
C LEU A 144 6.06 -4.91 9.25
N LEU A 145 4.80 -5.13 8.92
CA LEU A 145 3.67 -5.03 9.83
C LEU A 145 3.28 -6.42 10.36
N PRO A 146 2.59 -6.53 11.52
CA PRO A 146 2.11 -7.80 12.06
C PRO A 146 1.14 -8.54 11.14
N SER A 147 0.49 -7.83 10.21
CA SER A 147 -0.39 -8.38 9.17
C SER A 147 0.36 -9.02 8.00
N ALA A 148 1.70 -9.03 8.03
CA ALA A 148 2.61 -9.38 6.93
C ALA A 148 2.63 -8.41 5.75
N VAL A 149 1.96 -7.25 5.86
CA VAL A 149 2.08 -6.15 4.89
C VAL A 149 3.45 -5.51 5.00
N THR A 150 4.00 -5.10 3.86
CA THR A 150 5.21 -4.28 3.82
C THR A 150 4.91 -2.87 3.31
N LEU A 151 5.45 -1.88 4.01
CA LEU A 151 5.45 -0.47 3.59
C LEU A 151 6.83 -0.10 3.11
N HIS A 152 6.93 0.41 1.89
CA HIS A 152 8.18 0.74 1.24
C HIS A 152 8.32 2.25 1.15
N TYR A 153 9.39 2.78 1.76
CA TYR A 153 9.70 4.19 1.76
C TYR A 153 11.00 4.44 1.00
N LEU A 154 10.99 5.39 0.06
CA LEU A 154 12.20 5.85 -0.61
C LEU A 154 12.65 7.19 -0.05
N LYS A 155 13.98 7.38 0.01
CA LYS A 155 14.57 8.65 0.45
C LYS A 155 14.48 9.71 -0.65
N GLN A 156 13.71 10.77 -0.40
CA GLN A 156 13.51 11.90 -1.29
C GLN A 156 13.79 13.21 -0.55
N GLN A 157 14.75 14.01 -1.03
CA GLN A 157 15.09 15.33 -0.44
C GLN A 157 15.22 15.29 1.11
N ASN A 158 15.93 14.27 1.61
CA ASN A 158 16.14 14.01 3.04
C ASN A 158 14.91 13.60 3.86
N ARG A 159 13.82 13.18 3.21
CA ARG A 159 12.62 12.62 3.83
C ARG A 159 12.30 11.23 3.28
N TRP A 160 11.80 10.35 4.12
CA TRP A 160 11.31 9.03 3.71
C TRP A 160 9.85 9.14 3.27
N LYS A 161 9.57 8.84 2.00
CA LYS A 161 8.23 8.93 1.40
C LYS A 161 7.74 7.57 0.98
N LEU A 162 6.49 7.27 1.32
CA LEU A 162 5.83 6.02 0.93
C LEU A 162 5.73 5.95 -0.59
N VAL A 163 6.16 4.82 -1.16
CA VAL A 163 6.06 4.55 -2.60
C VAL A 163 5.33 3.26 -2.91
N LYS A 164 5.21 2.34 -1.95
CA LYS A 164 4.49 1.09 -2.14
C LYS A 164 3.96 0.53 -0.83
N ILE A 165 2.78 -0.08 -0.89
CA ILE A 165 2.21 -0.95 0.14
C ILE A 165 2.02 -2.31 -0.51
N ALA A 166 2.69 -3.35 -0.04
CA ALA A 166 2.49 -4.71 -0.55
C ALA A 166 1.69 -5.55 0.45
N GLY A 167 0.59 -6.12 -0.02
CA GLY A 167 -0.26 -7.00 0.75
C GLY A 167 0.45 -8.28 1.16
N ALA A 168 -0.09 -8.93 2.19
CA ALA A 168 0.46 -10.15 2.75
C ALA A 168 0.47 -11.29 1.72
N HIS A 169 1.58 -11.57 1.04
CA HIS A 169 1.64 -12.74 0.15
C HIS A 169 2.01 -14.03 0.90
N ARG A 170 2.82 -13.89 1.95
CA ARG A 170 3.47 -14.96 2.71
C ARG A 170 3.23 -14.79 4.22
N SER A 171 3.70 -15.73 5.03
CA SER A 171 3.67 -15.54 6.48
C SER A 171 4.61 -14.40 6.90
N VAL A 172 4.36 -13.78 8.06
CA VAL A 172 5.22 -12.72 8.60
C VAL A 172 6.67 -13.21 8.72
N GLU A 173 6.87 -14.46 9.14
CA GLU A 173 8.19 -15.08 9.30
C GLU A 173 8.92 -15.25 7.97
N GLU A 174 8.20 -15.68 6.93
CA GLU A 174 8.76 -15.83 5.58
C GLU A 174 9.13 -14.47 4.97
N VAL A 175 8.28 -13.45 5.18
CA VAL A 175 8.58 -12.07 4.74
C VAL A 175 9.79 -11.54 5.50
N ARG A 176 9.81 -11.67 6.83
CA ARG A 176 10.95 -11.28 7.68
C ARG A 176 12.24 -11.91 7.21
N SER A 177 12.25 -13.23 7.03
CA SER A 177 13.46 -13.96 6.58
C SER A 177 13.96 -13.45 5.22
N SER A 178 13.05 -13.12 4.31
CA SER A 178 13.40 -12.55 3.01
C SER A 178 13.98 -11.15 3.14
N LEU A 179 13.35 -10.28 3.94
CA LEU A 179 13.81 -8.91 4.15
C LEU A 179 15.17 -8.86 4.86
N SER A 180 15.39 -9.69 5.88
CA SER A 180 16.70 -9.83 6.55
C SER A 180 17.79 -10.22 5.56
N SER A 181 17.53 -11.23 4.72
CA SER A 181 18.52 -11.70 3.74
C SER A 181 18.89 -10.62 2.71
N ILE A 182 17.93 -9.78 2.31
CA ILE A 182 18.15 -8.67 1.38
C ILE A 182 18.93 -7.56 2.07
N ALA A 183 18.52 -7.16 3.28
CA ALA A 183 19.19 -6.11 4.05
C ALA A 183 20.66 -6.48 4.35
N ASP A 184 20.93 -7.73 4.71
CA ASP A 184 22.29 -8.23 4.95
C ASP A 184 23.17 -8.21 3.69
N ALA A 185 22.57 -8.34 2.49
CA ALA A 185 23.30 -8.30 1.23
C ALA A 185 23.59 -6.86 0.74
N MET A 186 22.90 -5.86 1.30
CA MET A 186 23.04 -4.45 0.91
C MET A 186 23.94 -3.64 1.85
N ASN A 187 24.27 -4.19 3.02
CA ASN A 187 25.16 -3.60 4.02
C ASN A 187 26.54 -4.27 4.02
#